data_AF-A0A915Y114-F1
#
_entry.id   AF-A0A915Y114-F1
#
_cell.length_a   1.000
_cell.length_b   1.000
_cell.length_c   1.000
_cell.angle_alpha   90.00
_cell.angle_beta   90.00
_cell.angle_gamma   90.00
#
_symmetry.space_group_name_H-M   'P 1'
#
loop_
_entity.id
_entity.type
_entity.pdbx_description
1 polymer ?
#
loop_
_entity_poly.entity_id
_entity_poly.type
_entity_poly.pdbx_seq_one_letter_code
_entity_poly.pdbx_strand_id
1 'polypeptide(L)'
;MLSQQQAQYRIDAVKLQEGEGEARMIERLFRLEPLLCDIGLQWYGLDKAGHPLDRKKREAAETEAAQKFITLTEEQRIQLFDAWFGPQLGRYAYRAYILDKPYQTGYMRKAFRAREFTRLQQLTEWSWLHSALRLTHEYDQPLRWFAEYAGYLGYRSDSLGWLFAAAIDMGGGRRRRDGA
;
A
#
# COMPACT_ATOMS: atom_id res chain seq x y z
N MET A 1 22.24 -14.95 -10.94
CA MET A 1 21.92 -13.63 -10.36
C MET A 1 22.31 -12.57 -11.37
N LEU A 2 21.51 -11.50 -11.52
CA LEU A 2 21.87 -10.36 -12.37
C LEU A 2 22.97 -9.53 -11.70
N SER A 3 23.82 -8.88 -12.49
CA SER A 3 24.70 -7.84 -11.96
C SER A 3 23.89 -6.59 -11.56
N GLN A 4 24.43 -5.75 -10.68
CA GLN A 4 23.79 -4.50 -10.28
C GLN A 4 23.45 -3.60 -11.48
N GLN A 5 24.36 -3.50 -12.46
CA GLN A 5 24.13 -2.73 -13.68
C GLN A 5 22.99 -3.31 -14.54
N GLN A 6 22.94 -4.64 -14.68
CA GLN A 6 21.87 -5.31 -15.42
C GLN A 6 20.50 -5.13 -14.75
N ALA A 7 20.46 -5.21 -13.42
CA ALA A 7 19.25 -4.97 -12.66
C ALA A 7 18.77 -3.52 -12.81
N GLN A 8 19.68 -2.54 -12.66
CA GLN A 8 19.35 -1.12 -12.79
C GLN A 8 18.80 -0.78 -14.19
N TYR A 9 19.44 -1.29 -15.25
CA TYR A 9 18.95 -1.10 -16.61
C TYR A 9 17.50 -1.59 -16.80
N ARG A 10 17.17 -2.76 -16.23
CA ARG A 10 15.81 -3.31 -16.31
C ARG A 10 14.80 -2.53 -15.46
N ILE A 11 15.22 -1.97 -14.34
CA ILE A 11 14.38 -1.11 -13.49
C ILE A 11 14.08 0.20 -14.21
N ASP A 12 15.11 0.85 -14.75
CA ASP A 12 14.96 2.14 -15.43
C ASP A 12 14.08 2.01 -16.69
N ALA A 13 14.15 0.88 -17.39
CA ALA A 13 13.35 0.63 -18.59
C ALA A 13 11.83 0.57 -18.35
N VAL A 14 11.39 0.31 -17.11
CA VAL A 14 9.96 0.22 -16.74
C VAL A 14 9.51 1.31 -15.79
N LYS A 15 10.41 2.22 -15.42
CA LYS A 15 10.09 3.35 -14.55
C LYS A 15 9.16 4.30 -15.27
N LEU A 16 8.05 4.65 -14.61
CA LEU A 16 7.11 5.62 -15.15
C LEU A 16 7.68 7.04 -15.10
N GLN A 17 7.12 7.94 -15.92
CA GLN A 17 7.46 9.34 -15.83
C GLN A 17 7.04 9.91 -14.46
N GLU A 18 7.73 10.95 -14.00
CA GLU A 18 7.41 11.60 -12.74
C GLU A 18 5.94 12.06 -12.72
N GLY A 19 5.21 11.69 -11.67
CA GLY A 19 3.80 11.99 -11.50
C GLY A 19 2.82 11.10 -12.28
N GLU A 20 3.28 10.29 -13.24
CA GLU A 20 2.39 9.46 -14.07
C GLU A 20 1.67 8.38 -13.25
N GLY A 21 2.38 7.72 -12.34
CA GLY A 21 1.78 6.71 -11.47
C GLY A 21 0.71 7.27 -10.53
N GLU A 22 0.96 8.46 -9.99
CA GLU A 22 0.02 9.19 -9.14
C GLU A 22 -1.21 9.61 -9.95
N ALA A 23 -1.03 10.17 -11.15
CA ALA A 23 -2.13 10.53 -12.04
C ALA A 23 -3.03 9.33 -12.38
N ARG A 24 -2.44 8.18 -12.71
CA ARG A 24 -3.18 6.93 -12.97
C ARG A 24 -3.94 6.45 -11.73
N MET A 25 -3.37 6.61 -10.53
CA MET A 25 -4.04 6.27 -9.27
C MET A 25 -5.24 7.18 -9.00
N ILE A 26 -5.08 8.49 -9.18
CA ILE A 26 -6.18 9.46 -9.06
C ILE A 26 -7.30 9.15 -10.06
N GLU A 27 -6.94 8.82 -11.31
CA GLU A 27 -7.92 8.42 -12.33
C GLU A 27 -8.71 7.18 -11.90
N ARG A 28 -8.05 6.17 -11.32
CA ARG A 28 -8.74 4.98 -10.78
C ARG A 28 -9.66 5.32 -9.61
N LEU A 29 -9.24 6.22 -8.71
CA LEU A 29 -10.08 6.69 -7.60
C LEU A 29 -11.35 7.37 -8.10
N PHE A 30 -11.25 8.22 -9.13
CA PHE A 30 -12.42 8.90 -9.71
C PHE A 30 -13.43 7.97 -10.38
N ARG A 31 -13.05 6.73 -10.69
CA ARG A 31 -13.95 5.71 -11.25
C ARG A 31 -14.70 4.90 -10.19
N LEU A 32 -14.35 5.06 -8.92
CA LEU A 32 -15.04 4.37 -7.83
C LEU A 32 -16.38 5.03 -7.51
N GLU A 33 -17.22 4.30 -6.76
CA GLU A 33 -18.45 4.82 -6.16
C GLU A 33 -18.12 6.04 -5.26
N PRO A 34 -18.99 7.08 -5.19
CA PRO A 34 -18.64 8.35 -4.57
C PRO A 34 -18.07 8.26 -3.15
N LEU A 35 -18.57 7.34 -2.31
CA LEU A 35 -18.03 7.14 -0.98
C LEU A 35 -16.57 6.67 -1.00
N LEU A 36 -16.24 5.71 -1.85
CA LEU A 36 -14.87 5.17 -1.96
C LEU A 36 -13.91 6.17 -2.58
N CYS A 37 -14.37 6.92 -3.58
CA CYS A 37 -13.59 8.01 -4.18
C CYS A 37 -13.25 9.08 -3.13
N ASP A 38 -14.24 9.54 -2.36
CA ASP A 38 -14.05 10.53 -1.28
C ASP A 38 -13.05 10.03 -0.23
N ILE A 39 -13.21 8.79 0.25
CA ILE A 39 -12.29 8.17 1.20
C ILE A 39 -10.87 8.11 0.61
N GLY A 40 -10.73 7.63 -0.63
CA GLY A 40 -9.44 7.42 -1.26
C GLY A 40 -8.65 8.69 -1.49
N LEU A 41 -9.31 9.75 -1.94
CA LEU A 41 -8.71 11.08 -2.13
C LEU A 41 -8.33 11.70 -0.79
N GLN A 42 -9.25 11.72 0.17
CA GLN A 42 -9.03 12.30 1.50
C GLN A 42 -7.88 11.63 2.23
N TRP A 43 -7.82 10.29 2.19
CA TRP A 43 -6.73 9.58 2.81
C TRP A 43 -5.42 9.98 2.12
N TYR A 44 -5.34 9.95 0.79
CA TYR A 44 -4.12 10.35 0.06
C TYR A 44 -3.72 11.84 0.26
N GLY A 45 -4.59 12.65 0.89
CA GLY A 45 -4.36 14.06 1.19
C GLY A 45 -4.75 14.98 0.03
N LEU A 46 -5.73 14.57 -0.77
CA LEU A 46 -6.27 15.30 -1.91
C LEU A 46 -7.69 15.79 -1.64
N ASP A 47 -8.05 16.90 -2.28
CA ASP A 47 -9.43 17.38 -2.34
C ASP A 47 -10.25 16.61 -3.39
N LYS A 48 -11.53 16.95 -3.52
CA LYS A 48 -12.45 16.32 -4.47
C LYS A 48 -12.10 16.56 -5.95
N ALA A 49 -11.22 17.52 -6.23
CA ALA A 49 -10.70 17.79 -7.56
C ALA A 49 -9.33 17.11 -7.79
N GLY A 50 -8.80 16.39 -6.80
CA GLY A 50 -7.50 15.71 -6.88
C GLY A 50 -6.32 16.63 -6.57
N HIS A 51 -6.54 17.81 -6.01
CA HIS A 51 -5.45 18.72 -5.64
C HIS A 51 -4.98 18.49 -4.19
N PRO A 52 -3.70 18.71 -3.89
CA PRO A 52 -3.17 18.56 -2.53
C PRO A 52 -3.90 19.46 -1.50
N LEU A 53 -4.27 18.86 -0.37
CA LEU A 53 -4.81 19.58 0.78
C LEU A 53 -3.71 20.29 1.55
N ASP A 54 -4.04 21.45 2.14
CA ASP A 54 -3.17 22.08 3.13
C ASP A 54 -3.03 21.19 4.38
N ARG A 55 -1.95 21.39 5.15
CA ARG A 55 -1.61 20.54 6.30
C ARG A 55 -2.74 20.43 7.32
N LYS A 56 -3.47 21.52 7.60
CA LYS A 56 -4.54 21.51 8.63
C LYS A 56 -5.77 20.77 8.13
N LYS A 57 -6.17 20.99 6.87
CA LYS A 57 -7.29 20.28 6.24
C LYS A 57 -6.99 18.79 6.06
N ARG A 58 -5.73 18.46 5.77
CA ARG A 58 -5.29 17.08 5.60
C ARG A 58 -5.50 16.23 6.85
N GLU A 59 -5.12 16.70 8.04
CA GLU A 59 -5.30 15.94 9.28
C GLU A 59 -6.79 15.66 9.58
N ALA A 60 -7.66 16.65 9.34
CA ALA A 60 -9.10 16.48 9.49
C ALA A 60 -9.67 15.49 8.46
N ALA A 61 -9.27 15.61 7.20
CA ALA A 61 -9.70 14.72 6.12
C ALA A 61 -9.23 13.27 6.35
N GLU A 62 -7.98 13.06 6.77
CA GLU A 62 -7.44 11.74 7.12
C GLU A 62 -8.22 11.10 8.27
N THR A 63 -8.59 11.89 9.29
CA THR A 63 -9.38 11.41 10.44
C THR A 63 -10.80 11.01 10.01
N GLU A 64 -11.46 11.84 9.20
CA GLU A 64 -12.79 11.56 8.67
C GLU A 64 -12.79 10.32 7.75
N ALA A 65 -11.81 10.23 6.85
CA ALA A 65 -11.63 9.10 5.96
C ALA A 65 -11.41 7.79 6.73
N ALA A 66 -10.58 7.81 7.79
CA ALA A 66 -10.37 6.64 8.64
C ALA A 66 -11.67 6.18 9.33
N GLN A 67 -12.50 7.11 9.80
CA GLN A 67 -13.79 6.81 10.42
C GLN A 67 -14.81 6.24 9.41
N LYS A 68 -14.78 6.69 8.15
CA LYS A 68 -15.60 6.10 7.08
C LYS A 68 -15.04 4.74 6.64
N PHE A 69 -13.72 4.58 6.59
CA PHE A 69 -13.08 3.34 6.15
C PHE A 69 -13.47 2.13 7.02
N ILE A 70 -13.63 2.32 8.33
CA ILE A 70 -14.05 1.23 9.22
C ILE A 70 -15.46 0.71 8.94
N THR A 71 -16.32 1.51 8.29
CA THR A 71 -17.69 1.09 7.95
C THR A 71 -17.77 0.34 6.62
N LEU A 72 -16.70 0.37 5.82
CA LEU A 72 -16.64 -0.33 4.54
C LEU A 72 -16.61 -1.85 4.72
N THR A 73 -17.28 -2.55 3.80
CA THR A 73 -17.15 -3.99 3.60
C THR A 73 -15.75 -4.38 3.14
N GLU A 74 -15.38 -5.66 3.25
CA GLU A 74 -14.08 -6.15 2.79
C GLU A 74 -13.90 -5.93 1.28
N GLU A 75 -14.95 -6.18 0.49
CA GLU A 75 -14.96 -5.99 -0.96
C GLU A 75 -14.70 -4.54 -1.35
N GLN A 76 -15.35 -3.59 -0.65
CA GLN A 76 -15.13 -2.16 -0.86
C GLN A 76 -13.71 -1.72 -0.49
N ARG A 77 -13.14 -2.29 0.58
CA ARG A 77 -11.75 -2.02 0.95
C ARG A 77 -10.80 -2.56 -0.12
N ILE A 78 -11.04 -3.74 -0.66
CA ILE A 78 -10.24 -4.29 -1.76
C ILE A 78 -10.31 -3.38 -3.00
N GLN A 79 -11.51 -2.91 -3.38
CA GLN A 79 -11.67 -1.97 -4.49
C GLN A 79 -10.86 -0.67 -4.30
N LEU A 80 -10.85 -0.14 -3.08
CA LEU A 80 -10.06 1.04 -2.75
C LEU A 80 -8.54 0.78 -2.90
N PHE A 81 -8.07 -0.37 -2.41
CA PHE A 81 -6.67 -0.76 -2.54
C PHE A 81 -6.27 -1.07 -3.99
N ASP A 82 -7.16 -1.64 -4.80
CA ASP A 82 -6.96 -1.82 -6.25
C ASP A 82 -6.86 -0.47 -6.97
N ALA A 83 -7.64 0.53 -6.56
CA ALA A 83 -7.50 1.87 -7.12
C ALA A 83 -6.17 2.52 -6.75
N TRP A 84 -5.71 2.37 -5.51
CA TRP A 84 -4.43 2.94 -5.11
C TRP A 84 -3.22 2.23 -5.73
N PHE A 85 -3.13 0.91 -5.60
CA PHE A 85 -1.94 0.15 -6.01
C PHE A 85 -2.02 -0.39 -7.45
N GLY A 86 -3.19 -0.33 -8.07
CA GLY A 86 -3.48 -1.05 -9.31
C GLY A 86 -3.95 -2.49 -9.04
N PRO A 87 -4.67 -3.10 -9.99
CA PRO A 87 -5.33 -4.40 -9.82
C PRO A 87 -4.37 -5.57 -9.62
N GLN A 88 -3.09 -5.41 -9.98
CA GLN A 88 -2.07 -6.45 -9.81
C GLN A 88 -1.56 -6.55 -8.36
N LEU A 89 -1.79 -5.50 -7.55
CA LEU A 89 -1.21 -5.36 -6.22
C LEU A 89 -2.26 -5.11 -5.14
N GLY A 90 -3.41 -4.53 -5.46
CA GLY A 90 -4.38 -4.04 -4.47
C GLY A 90 -4.83 -5.10 -3.47
N ARG A 91 -5.17 -6.32 -3.92
CA ARG A 91 -5.49 -7.43 -2.99
C ARG A 91 -4.34 -7.79 -2.04
N TYR A 92 -3.09 -7.81 -2.52
CA TYR A 92 -1.91 -8.05 -1.68
C TYR A 92 -1.68 -6.90 -0.70
N ALA A 93 -1.89 -5.67 -1.16
CA ALA A 93 -1.75 -4.48 -0.34
C ALA A 93 -2.83 -4.41 0.75
N TYR A 94 -4.07 -4.76 0.45
CA TYR A 94 -5.13 -4.86 1.45
C TYR A 94 -4.80 -5.94 2.48
N ARG A 95 -4.38 -7.13 2.02
CA ARG A 95 -3.98 -8.19 2.95
C ARG A 95 -2.81 -7.75 3.82
N ALA A 96 -1.81 -7.09 3.23
CA ALA A 96 -0.68 -6.53 3.96
C ALA A 96 -1.11 -5.48 4.97
N TYR A 97 -2.09 -4.64 4.64
CA TYR A 97 -2.66 -3.63 5.53
C TYR A 97 -3.27 -4.26 6.79
N ILE A 98 -4.01 -5.35 6.66
CA ILE A 98 -4.67 -6.02 7.80
C ILE A 98 -3.77 -7.04 8.54
N LEU A 99 -2.56 -7.33 8.06
CA LEU A 99 -1.61 -8.15 8.81
C LEU A 99 -1.24 -7.49 10.13
N ASP A 100 -1.17 -8.29 11.19
CA ASP A 100 -0.74 -7.88 12.53
C ASP A 100 0.74 -7.43 12.51
N LYS A 101 0.94 -6.11 12.50
CA LYS A 101 2.25 -5.47 12.45
C LYS A 101 2.77 -5.15 13.85
N PRO A 102 4.09 -5.24 14.08
CA PRO A 102 4.72 -4.65 15.25
C PRO A 102 4.35 -3.17 15.39
N TYR A 103 4.09 -2.77 16.63
CA TYR A 103 3.69 -1.42 17.01
C TYR A 103 4.76 -0.36 16.69
N GLN A 104 6.05 -0.74 16.67
CA GLN A 104 7.14 0.20 16.41
C GLN A 104 7.65 0.10 14.97
N THR A 105 7.92 1.27 14.37
CA THR A 105 8.59 1.42 13.07
C THR A 105 10.06 1.85 13.27
N GLY A 106 10.85 1.83 12.19
CA GLY A 106 12.24 2.30 12.19
C GLY A 106 13.28 1.26 12.62
N TYR A 107 14.55 1.70 12.67
CA TYR A 107 15.71 0.83 12.92
C TYR A 107 15.73 0.24 14.35
N MET A 108 15.23 1.00 15.34
CA MET A 108 15.21 0.59 16.75
C MET A 108 13.91 -0.12 17.17
N ARG A 109 13.13 -0.64 16.21
CA ARG A 109 11.83 -1.24 16.49
C ARG A 109 11.93 -2.51 17.35
N LYS A 110 11.09 -2.59 18.39
CA LYS A 110 10.83 -3.80 19.16
C LYS A 110 9.57 -4.49 18.66
N ALA A 111 9.54 -5.82 18.71
CA ALA A 111 8.42 -6.65 18.27
C ALA A 111 7.22 -6.64 19.24
N PHE A 112 6.94 -5.50 19.88
CA PHE A 112 5.75 -5.33 20.70
C PHE A 112 4.52 -5.17 19.80
N ARG A 113 3.41 -5.81 20.15
CA ARG A 113 2.13 -5.70 19.44
C ARG A 113 1.12 -5.15 20.42
N ALA A 114 0.59 -3.95 20.18
CA ALA A 114 -0.64 -3.53 20.82
C ALA A 114 -1.78 -4.35 20.20
N ARG A 115 -2.70 -4.91 20.98
CA ARG A 115 -3.81 -5.75 20.48
C ARG A 115 -5.12 -5.00 20.32
N GLU A 116 -5.15 -3.70 20.62
CA GLU A 116 -6.35 -2.87 20.53
C GLU A 116 -6.14 -1.76 19.50
N PHE A 117 -7.20 -1.46 18.74
CA PHE A 117 -7.28 -0.41 17.69
C PHE A 117 -6.97 0.96 18.27
N THR A 118 -5.69 1.22 18.45
CA THR A 118 -5.17 2.49 18.97
C THR A 118 -4.85 3.39 17.79
N ARG A 119 -5.04 4.70 17.95
CA ARG A 119 -4.60 5.73 16.97
C ARG A 119 -3.16 5.52 16.47
N LEU A 120 -2.32 4.90 17.30
CA LEU A 120 -0.92 4.60 17.02
C LEU A 120 -0.73 3.43 16.03
N GLN A 121 -1.61 2.43 16.03
CA GLN A 121 -1.64 1.41 14.98
C GLN A 121 -2.02 2.03 13.63
N GLN A 122 -3.02 2.91 13.61
CA GLN A 122 -3.41 3.64 12.40
C GLN A 122 -2.24 4.44 11.82
N LEU A 123 -1.46 5.13 12.65
CA LEU A 123 -0.26 5.86 12.19
C LEU A 123 0.81 4.93 11.59
N THR A 124 0.97 3.72 12.13
CA THR A 124 1.94 2.73 11.64
C THR A 124 1.51 2.15 10.30
N GLU A 125 0.25 1.75 10.19
CA GLU A 125 -0.35 1.28 8.95
C GLU A 125 -0.32 2.37 7.88
N TRP A 126 -0.60 3.62 8.27
CA TRP A 126 -0.54 4.79 7.42
C TRP A 126 0.85 5.06 6.85
N SER A 127 1.85 5.06 7.74
CA SER A 127 3.25 5.26 7.37
C SER A 127 3.72 4.19 6.39
N TRP A 128 3.33 2.93 6.63
CA TRP A 128 3.59 1.84 5.71
C TRP A 128 2.88 2.04 4.37
N LEU A 129 1.58 2.30 4.38
CA LEU A 129 0.74 2.47 3.19
C LEU A 129 1.32 3.55 2.27
N HIS A 130 1.64 4.72 2.81
CA HIS A 130 2.27 5.80 2.03
C HIS A 130 3.63 5.43 1.46
N SER A 131 4.46 4.71 2.24
CA SER A 131 5.78 4.29 1.78
C SER A 131 5.68 3.26 0.65
N ALA A 132 4.77 2.29 0.79
CA ALA A 132 4.48 1.30 -0.23
C ALA A 132 3.91 1.97 -1.49
N LEU A 133 2.95 2.88 -1.35
CA LEU A 133 2.35 3.60 -2.49
C LEU A 133 3.39 4.37 -3.29
N ARG A 134 4.19 5.21 -2.63
CA ARG A 134 5.26 5.98 -3.30
C ARG A 134 6.20 5.10 -4.10
N LEU A 135 6.61 3.96 -3.54
CA LEU A 135 7.50 3.03 -4.23
C LEU A 135 6.80 2.33 -5.39
N THR A 136 5.58 1.83 -5.19
CA THR A 136 4.85 1.08 -6.22
C THR A 136 4.30 1.96 -7.34
N HIS A 137 4.05 3.25 -7.10
CA HIS A 137 3.57 4.18 -8.13
C HIS A 137 4.63 4.52 -9.16
N GLU A 138 5.91 4.38 -8.84
CA GLU A 138 6.98 4.56 -9.82
C GLU A 138 7.02 3.43 -10.87
N TYR A 139 6.33 2.31 -10.61
CA TYR A 139 6.41 1.10 -11.45
C TYR A 139 5.04 0.40 -11.58
N ASP A 140 4.47 0.37 -12.78
CA ASP A 140 3.24 -0.42 -13.07
C ASP A 140 3.59 -1.89 -13.33
N GLN A 141 4.00 -2.61 -12.28
CA GLN A 141 4.55 -3.96 -12.38
C GLN A 141 3.83 -4.95 -11.43
N PRO A 142 3.79 -6.26 -11.77
CA PRO A 142 3.23 -7.28 -10.88
C PRO A 142 4.10 -7.52 -9.65
N LEU A 143 3.52 -8.08 -8.59
CA LEU A 143 4.23 -8.39 -7.33
C LEU A 143 5.53 -9.19 -7.52
N ARG A 144 5.56 -10.14 -8.47
CA ARG A 144 6.75 -10.95 -8.78
C ARG A 144 7.95 -10.10 -9.20
N TRP A 145 7.71 -9.00 -9.92
CA TRP A 145 8.75 -8.09 -10.36
C TRP A 145 9.34 -7.36 -9.17
N PHE A 146 8.49 -6.85 -8.27
CA PHE A 146 8.96 -6.25 -7.02
C PHE A 146 9.78 -7.23 -6.19
N ALA A 147 9.39 -8.52 -6.13
CA ALA A 147 10.16 -9.54 -5.41
C ALA A 147 11.54 -9.79 -6.04
N GLU A 148 11.63 -9.81 -7.37
CA GLU A 148 12.88 -9.99 -8.11
C GLU A 148 13.85 -8.81 -7.91
N TYR A 149 13.32 -7.58 -7.91
CA TYR A 149 14.12 -6.35 -7.88
C TYR A 149 14.18 -5.65 -6.52
N ALA A 150 13.56 -6.19 -5.46
CA ALA A 150 13.46 -5.55 -4.15
C ALA A 150 14.82 -5.07 -3.59
N GLY A 151 15.88 -5.88 -3.73
CA GLY A 151 17.22 -5.54 -3.26
C GLY A 151 17.92 -4.41 -4.04
N TYR A 152 17.39 -4.05 -5.21
CA TYR A 152 17.95 -3.02 -6.09
C TYR A 152 17.12 -1.72 -6.08
N LEU A 153 15.88 -1.73 -5.56
CA LEU A 153 14.99 -0.56 -5.52
C LEU A 153 15.35 0.48 -4.42
N GLY A 154 16.43 0.25 -3.66
CA GLY A 154 16.99 1.24 -2.75
C GLY A 154 16.20 1.47 -1.46
N TYR A 155 16.28 2.71 -0.95
CA TYR A 155 15.69 3.14 0.32
C TYR A 155 14.15 3.12 0.23
N ARG A 156 13.46 2.48 1.19
CA ARG A 156 12.01 2.16 1.24
C ARG A 156 11.58 0.79 0.70
N SER A 157 12.51 -0.03 0.20
CA SER A 157 12.22 -1.44 -0.18
C SER A 157 11.73 -2.30 0.99
N ASP A 158 11.96 -1.88 2.23
CA ASP A 158 11.44 -2.52 3.45
C ASP A 158 9.90 -2.51 3.51
N SER A 159 9.26 -1.52 2.88
CA SER A 159 7.80 -1.48 2.76
C SER A 159 7.23 -2.63 1.92
N LEU A 160 8.00 -3.14 0.95
CA LEU A 160 7.61 -4.30 0.13
C LEU A 160 7.58 -5.60 0.95
N GLY A 161 8.32 -5.67 2.07
CA GLY A 161 8.35 -6.84 2.93
C GLY A 161 6.95 -7.28 3.40
N TRP A 162 6.07 -6.32 3.70
CA TRP A 162 4.69 -6.62 4.08
C TRP A 162 3.83 -7.10 2.90
N LEU A 163 4.07 -6.60 1.68
CA LEU A 163 3.40 -7.10 0.48
C LEU A 163 3.79 -8.56 0.21
N PHE A 164 5.07 -8.90 0.36
CA PHE A 164 5.53 -10.28 0.22
C PHE A 164 5.02 -11.18 1.34
N ALA A 165 5.03 -10.70 2.59
CA ALA A 165 4.44 -11.43 3.71
C ALA A 165 2.96 -11.73 3.47
N ALA A 166 2.20 -10.76 2.96
CA ALA A 166 0.80 -10.94 2.60
C ALA A 166 0.60 -11.96 1.47
N ALA A 167 1.47 -11.95 0.46
CA ALA A 167 1.43 -12.94 -0.62
C ALA A 167 1.76 -14.35 -0.13
N ILE A 168 2.73 -14.49 0.77
CA ILE A 168 3.06 -15.76 1.42
C ILE A 168 1.90 -16.23 2.28
N ASP A 169 1.27 -15.35 3.06
CA ASP A 169 0.12 -15.68 3.89
C ASP A 169 -1.08 -16.15 3.05
N MET A 170 -1.38 -15.47 1.94
CA MET A 170 -2.43 -15.88 1.00
C MET A 170 -2.11 -17.16 0.24
N GLY A 171 -0.84 -17.40 -0.11
CA GLY A 171 -0.38 -18.61 -0.81
C GLY A 171 -0.08 -19.80 0.11
N GLY A 172 0.11 -19.55 1.41
CA GLY A 172 0.44 -20.51 2.46
C GLY A 172 -0.71 -21.46 2.83
N GLY A 173 -1.89 -21.25 2.24
CA GLY A 173 -3.08 -22.10 2.37
C GLY A 173 -2.97 -23.49 1.75
N ARG A 174 -1.85 -23.87 1.14
CA ARG A 174 -1.54 -25.29 0.85
C ARG A 174 -0.61 -25.89 1.91
N ARG A 175 -1.02 -25.85 3.17
CA ARG A 175 -0.72 -26.97 4.07
C ARG A 175 -1.94 -27.89 4.05
N ARG A 176 -1.80 -29.03 3.37
CA ARG A 176 -2.66 -30.20 3.59
C ARG A 176 -2.89 -30.35 5.09
N ARG A 177 -4.14 -30.17 5.53
CA ARG A 177 -4.69 -30.97 6.62
C ARG A 177 -5.62 -31.98 5.97
N ASP A 178 -5.00 -32.91 5.24
CA ASP A 178 -5.58 -34.22 4.97
C ASP A 178 -4.81 -35.20 5.86
N GLY A 179 -5.49 -35.79 6.87
CA GLY A 179 -5.00 -36.86 7.73
C GLY A 179 -4.22 -36.38 8.97
N ALA A 180 -4.56 -36.71 10.22
CA ALA A 180 -5.41 -37.76 10.77
C ALA A 180 -6.02 -37.30 12.11
#